data_AF-A0A382VNJ8-F1
#
_entry.id   AF-A0A382VNJ8-F1
#
_cell.length_a   1.000
_cell.length_b   1.000
_cell.length_c   1.000
_cell.angle_alpha   90.00
_cell.angle_beta   90.00
_cell.angle_gamma   90.00
#
_symmetry.space_group_name_H-M   'P 1'
#
loop_
_entity.id
_entity.type
_entity.pdbx_description
1 polymer ?
#
loop_
_entity_poly.entity_id
_entity_poly.type
_entity_poly.pdbx_seq_one_letter_code
_entity_poly.pdbx_strand_id
1 'polypeptide(L)'
;GVAPKARTRLVFTGNFDFGNRRDRLHIETMAEAFQIKLREIVREDMGGTYGVGVRASTNHYPDETYRITINFGCDPERVEELTEAVFVQIDSVRDVGLDSTYVDKVKEIRRREHEVNLKENGWWLSVLEWVDYHDVDPAVILDESIVEALTPEDVQVAAERWFDKSRYARFVLLPQPEDETETATEDGS
;
A
#
# COMPACT_ATOMS: atom_id res chain seq x y z
N GLY A 1 -11.38 -11.00 -26.85
CA GLY A 1 -10.44 -11.55 -25.86
C GLY A 1 -10.13 -10.51 -24.81
N VAL A 2 -9.90 -10.92 -23.56
CA VAL A 2 -9.34 -10.02 -22.54
C VAL A 2 -7.89 -9.76 -22.93
N ALA A 3 -7.50 -8.49 -23.09
CA ALA A 3 -6.11 -8.15 -23.39
C ALA A 3 -5.18 -8.77 -22.34
N PRO A 4 -4.03 -9.36 -22.74
CA PRO A 4 -3.09 -9.96 -21.81
C PRO A 4 -2.59 -8.92 -20.80
N LYS A 5 -2.66 -9.25 -19.51
CA LYS A 5 -2.23 -8.35 -18.42
C LYS A 5 -1.22 -9.03 -17.52
N ALA A 6 -0.12 -8.34 -17.24
CA ALA A 6 0.79 -8.68 -16.17
C ALA A 6 0.36 -8.03 -14.86
N ARG A 7 0.69 -8.67 -13.73
CA ARG A 7 0.51 -8.12 -12.39
C ARG A 7 1.82 -8.19 -11.63
N THR A 8 2.29 -7.04 -11.17
CA THR A 8 3.50 -6.94 -10.36
C THR A 8 3.12 -6.65 -8.91
N ARG A 9 3.82 -7.30 -7.99
CA ARG A 9 3.71 -7.09 -6.54
C ARG A 9 5.10 -6.88 -5.95
N LEU A 10 5.30 -5.74 -5.33
CA LEU A 10 6.44 -5.45 -4.46
C LEU A 10 6.01 -5.63 -3.02
N VAL A 11 6.83 -6.32 -2.24
CA VAL A 11 6.55 -6.60 -0.82
C VAL A 11 7.78 -6.22 -0.01
N PHE A 12 7.69 -5.14 0.76
CA PHE A 12 8.66 -4.76 1.77
C PHE A 12 8.25 -5.36 3.10
N THR A 13 9.21 -5.85 3.89
CA THR A 13 8.90 -6.45 5.19
C THR A 13 10.06 -6.34 6.15
N GLY A 14 9.72 -6.25 7.43
CA GLY A 14 10.72 -6.27 8.48
C GLY A 14 10.15 -6.40 9.87
N ASN A 15 11.05 -6.33 10.85
CA ASN A 15 10.67 -6.31 12.25
C ASN A 15 9.97 -4.98 12.52
N PHE A 16 9.02 -5.00 13.44
CA PHE A 16 8.23 -3.85 13.80
C PHE A 16 8.12 -3.79 15.33
N ASP A 17 8.03 -2.59 15.89
CA ASP A 17 7.66 -2.42 17.31
C ASP A 17 6.16 -2.18 17.32
N PHE A 18 5.39 -3.25 17.56
CA PHE A 18 3.95 -3.17 17.52
C PHE A 18 3.46 -2.24 18.62
N GLY A 19 4.05 -2.23 19.82
CA GLY A 19 3.63 -1.41 20.95
C GLY A 19 3.68 0.10 20.67
N ASN A 20 4.56 0.54 19.76
CA ASN A 20 4.67 1.93 19.36
C ASN A 20 3.49 2.39 18.49
N ARG A 21 2.50 3.02 19.14
CA ARG A 21 1.32 3.59 18.48
C ARG A 21 1.65 4.62 17.39
N ARG A 22 2.69 5.44 17.58
CA ARG A 22 3.08 6.44 16.57
C ARG A 22 3.60 5.75 15.32
N ASP A 23 4.47 4.75 15.48
CA ASP A 23 5.00 3.98 14.36
C ASP A 23 3.87 3.29 13.57
N ARG A 24 2.87 2.71 14.27
CA ARG A 24 1.68 2.10 13.62
C ARG A 24 0.94 3.12 12.75
N LEU A 25 0.72 4.34 13.25
CA LEU A 25 0.05 5.37 12.49
C LEU A 25 0.90 5.90 11.33
N HIS A 26 2.20 6.08 11.55
CA HIS A 26 3.11 6.66 10.56
C HIS A 26 3.27 5.73 9.35
N ILE A 27 3.41 4.42 9.56
CA ILE A 27 3.54 3.47 8.44
C ILE A 27 2.26 3.40 7.60
N GLU A 28 1.09 3.46 8.23
CA GLU A 28 -0.20 3.48 7.53
C GLU A 28 -0.39 4.80 6.76
N THR A 29 -0.14 5.93 7.42
CA THR A 29 -0.26 7.27 6.84
C THR A 29 0.68 7.43 5.64
N MET A 30 1.91 6.95 5.77
CA MET A 30 2.88 6.95 4.67
C MET A 30 2.35 6.13 3.49
N ALA A 31 1.83 4.93 3.73
CA ALA A 31 1.26 4.09 2.68
C ALA A 31 0.04 4.74 2.00
N GLU A 32 -0.83 5.41 2.76
CA GLU A 32 -2.00 6.14 2.24
C GLU A 32 -1.60 7.38 1.43
N ALA A 33 -0.66 8.18 1.93
CA ALA A 33 -0.17 9.35 1.22
C ALA A 33 0.54 8.93 -0.09
N PHE A 34 1.37 7.89 -0.02
CA PHE A 34 2.03 7.33 -1.20
C PHE A 34 1.04 6.69 -2.18
N GLN A 35 -0.04 6.06 -1.69
CA GLN A 35 -1.14 5.57 -2.52
C GLN A 35 -1.78 6.69 -3.34
N ILE A 36 -2.03 7.84 -2.72
CA ILE A 36 -2.64 8.99 -3.41
C ILE A 36 -1.71 9.49 -4.50
N LYS A 37 -0.42 9.71 -4.18
CA LYS A 37 0.60 10.13 -5.16
C LYS A 37 0.72 9.15 -6.32
N LEU A 38 0.84 7.85 -6.06
CA LEU A 38 0.97 6.85 -7.13
C LEU A 38 -0.27 6.77 -8.02
N ARG A 39 -1.49 6.91 -7.47
CA ARG A 39 -2.71 6.95 -8.29
C ARG A 39 -2.73 8.14 -9.24
N GLU A 40 -2.32 9.31 -8.77
CA GLU A 40 -2.26 10.53 -9.58
C GLU A 40 -1.27 10.33 -10.75
N ILE A 41 -0.06 9.86 -10.46
CA ILE A 41 0.97 9.56 -11.48
C ILE A 41 0.49 8.53 -12.50
N VAL A 42 -0.12 7.43 -12.05
CA VAL A 42 -0.60 6.39 -12.97
C VAL A 42 -1.72 6.91 -13.89
N ARG A 43 -2.58 7.78 -13.36
CA ARG A 43 -3.66 8.40 -14.13
C ARG A 43 -3.14 9.40 -15.16
N GLU A 44 -2.12 10.17 -14.81
CA GLU A 44 -1.63 11.30 -15.59
C GLU A 44 -0.54 10.90 -16.58
N ASP A 45 0.46 10.13 -16.12
CA ASP A 45 1.68 9.85 -16.89
C ASP A 45 1.69 8.45 -17.51
N MET A 46 0.92 7.50 -16.94
CA MET A 46 0.98 6.08 -17.33
C MET A 46 -0.26 5.61 -18.09
N GLY A 47 -1.07 6.53 -18.62
CA GLY A 47 -2.15 6.23 -19.55
C GLY A 47 -3.48 5.83 -18.92
N GLY A 48 -3.63 5.93 -17.58
CA GLY A 48 -4.92 5.79 -16.87
C GLY A 48 -5.60 4.42 -16.94
N THR A 49 -5.08 3.48 -17.73
CA THR A 49 -5.58 2.10 -17.89
C THR A 49 -4.99 1.15 -16.85
N TYR A 50 -3.89 1.54 -16.22
CA TYR A 50 -3.25 0.76 -15.17
C TYR A 50 -3.83 1.08 -13.79
N GLY A 51 -3.93 0.06 -12.95
CA GLY A 51 -4.29 0.21 -11.54
C GLY A 51 -3.05 0.11 -10.67
N VAL A 52 -3.01 0.89 -9.60
CA VAL A 52 -1.97 0.81 -8.55
C VAL A 52 -2.58 0.82 -7.16
N GLY A 53 -2.01 0.02 -6.26
CA GLY A 53 -2.36 -0.05 -4.86
C GLY A 53 -1.11 -0.16 -3.99
N VAL A 54 -1.20 0.42 -2.80
CA VAL A 54 -0.21 0.49 -1.75
C VAL A 54 -1.00 0.23 -0.47
N ARG A 55 -0.52 -0.71 0.32
CA ARG A 55 -1.10 -1.03 1.61
C ARG A 55 0.02 -1.37 2.58
N ALA A 56 -0.01 -0.76 3.75
CA ALA A 56 0.74 -1.21 4.90
C ALA A 56 -0.13 -2.12 5.78
N SER A 57 0.51 -3.05 6.47
CA SER A 57 -0.08 -3.82 7.56
C SER A 57 1.00 -4.10 8.59
N THR A 58 0.65 -3.98 9.86
CA THR A 58 1.48 -4.37 11.00
C THR A 58 0.90 -5.63 11.63
N ASN A 59 1.75 -6.43 12.24
CA ASN A 59 1.39 -7.68 12.87
C ASN A 59 1.97 -7.71 14.27
N HIS A 60 1.19 -8.16 15.25
CA HIS A 60 1.62 -8.28 16.65
C HIS A 60 2.10 -9.72 16.93
N TYR A 61 1.29 -10.73 16.56
CA TYR A 61 1.54 -12.13 16.89
C TYR A 61 1.63 -13.03 15.64
N PRO A 62 2.44 -14.10 15.63
CA PRO A 62 3.40 -14.48 16.68
C PRO A 62 4.65 -13.59 16.71
N ASP A 63 4.96 -12.95 15.58
CA ASP A 63 6.12 -12.07 15.44
C ASP A 63 5.68 -10.65 15.08
N GLU A 64 6.30 -9.67 15.74
CA GLU A 64 6.07 -8.26 15.48
C GLU A 64 6.76 -7.86 14.17
N THR A 65 5.94 -7.68 13.13
CA THR A 65 6.43 -7.42 11.78
C THR A 65 5.58 -6.39 11.07
N TYR A 66 6.16 -5.78 10.05
CA TYR A 66 5.42 -4.97 9.10
C TYR A 66 5.50 -5.57 7.71
N ARG A 67 4.52 -5.19 6.90
CA ARG A 67 4.48 -5.46 5.47
C ARG A 67 3.94 -4.25 4.74
N ILE A 68 4.67 -3.77 3.73
CA ILE A 68 4.12 -2.85 2.73
C ILE A 68 4.03 -3.60 1.41
N THR A 69 2.83 -3.64 0.85
CA THR A 69 2.58 -4.21 -0.47
C THR A 69 2.28 -3.08 -1.44
N ILE A 70 3.02 -3.03 -2.55
CA ILE A 70 2.66 -2.24 -3.74
C ILE A 70 2.24 -3.22 -4.83
N ASN A 71 1.07 -3.05 -5.42
CA ASN A 71 0.61 -3.84 -6.55
C ASN A 71 0.23 -2.94 -7.72
N PHE A 72 0.58 -3.37 -8.93
CA PHE A 72 0.15 -2.69 -10.15
C PHE A 72 -0.05 -3.69 -11.28
N GLY A 73 -1.01 -3.37 -12.16
CA GLY A 73 -1.26 -4.12 -13.39
C GLY A 73 -0.70 -3.36 -14.58
N CYS A 74 -0.09 -4.08 -15.52
CA CYS A 74 0.49 -3.48 -16.72
C CYS A 74 0.47 -4.43 -17.92
N ASP A 75 0.83 -3.90 -19.09
CA ASP A 75 1.13 -4.73 -20.25
C ASP A 75 2.41 -5.54 -19.99
N PRO A 76 2.47 -6.83 -20.38
CA PRO A 76 3.62 -7.69 -20.10
C PRO A 76 4.97 -7.13 -20.52
N GLU A 77 5.01 -6.38 -21.62
CA GLU A 77 6.23 -5.76 -22.16
C GLU A 77 6.73 -4.56 -21.34
N ARG A 78 5.90 -4.00 -20.47
CA ARG A 78 6.21 -2.80 -19.68
C ARG A 78 6.44 -3.07 -18.20
N VAL A 79 6.52 -4.34 -17.78
CA VAL A 79 6.71 -4.73 -16.38
C VAL A 79 7.95 -4.06 -15.77
N GLU A 80 9.08 -4.11 -16.47
CA GLU A 80 10.35 -3.51 -16.03
C GLU A 80 10.24 -1.99 -15.93
N GLU A 81 9.72 -1.33 -16.96
CA GLU A 81 9.53 0.13 -17.02
C GLU A 81 8.67 0.64 -15.84
N LEU A 82 7.50 0.03 -15.62
CA LEU A 82 6.62 0.41 -14.52
C LEU A 82 7.22 0.09 -13.16
N THR A 83 7.98 -1.00 -13.04
CA THR A 83 8.67 -1.32 -11.79
C THR A 83 9.70 -0.26 -11.45
N GLU A 84 10.50 0.16 -12.42
CA GLU A 84 11.49 1.22 -12.24
C GLU A 84 10.81 2.56 -11.90
N ALA A 85 9.74 2.92 -12.60
CA ALA A 85 8.96 4.12 -12.29
C ALA A 85 8.45 4.11 -10.84
N VAL A 86 7.94 2.97 -10.34
CA VAL A 86 7.52 2.84 -8.93
C VAL A 86 8.70 3.02 -7.98
N PHE A 87 9.87 2.45 -8.27
CA PHE A 87 11.07 2.64 -7.44
C PHE A 87 11.56 4.09 -7.43
N VAL A 88 11.50 4.79 -8.56
CA VAL A 88 11.80 6.24 -8.62
C VAL A 88 10.86 7.01 -7.68
N GLN A 89 9.57 6.64 -7.63
CA GLN A 89 8.64 7.29 -6.71
C GLN A 89 8.89 6.93 -5.24
N ILE A 90 9.31 5.69 -4.95
CA ILE A 90 9.76 5.29 -3.62
C ILE A 90 10.97 6.12 -3.18
N ASP A 91 11.95 6.29 -4.05
CA ASP A 91 13.14 7.10 -3.74
C ASP A 91 12.77 8.58 -3.59
N SER A 92 11.85 9.10 -4.42
CA SER A 92 11.33 10.46 -4.25
C SER A 92 10.69 10.70 -2.88
N VAL A 93 9.86 9.78 -2.37
CA VAL A 93 9.24 9.96 -1.05
C VAL A 93 10.23 9.78 0.10
N ARG A 94 11.28 8.97 -0.08
CA ARG A 94 12.34 8.78 0.91
C ARG A 94 13.26 10.00 0.98
N ASP A 95 13.72 10.50 -0.16
CA ASP A 95 14.80 11.49 -0.22
C ASP A 95 14.28 12.95 -0.18
N VAL A 96 13.09 13.19 -0.73
CA VAL A 96 12.51 14.55 -0.87
C VAL A 96 11.26 14.74 0.00
N GLY A 97 10.56 13.64 0.33
CA GLY A 97 9.28 13.70 1.03
C GLY A 97 8.09 13.94 0.09
N LEU A 98 6.93 14.23 0.69
CA LEU A 98 5.70 14.59 -0.02
C LEU A 98 5.33 16.04 0.25
N ASP A 99 4.65 16.66 -0.72
CA ASP A 99 3.99 17.94 -0.50
C ASP A 99 2.94 17.81 0.61
N SER A 100 2.77 18.86 1.41
CA SER A 100 1.85 18.86 2.55
C SER A 100 0.41 18.54 2.15
N THR A 101 0.01 18.87 0.92
CA THR A 101 -1.32 18.54 0.38
C THR A 101 -1.63 17.04 0.42
N TYR A 102 -0.64 16.16 0.30
CA TYR A 102 -0.87 14.70 0.43
C TYR A 102 -1.20 14.31 1.86
N VAL A 103 -0.47 14.87 2.83
CA VAL A 103 -0.72 14.61 4.26
C VAL A 103 -2.07 15.19 4.67
N ASP A 104 -2.39 16.40 4.22
CA ASP A 104 -3.67 17.06 4.48
C ASP A 104 -4.85 16.25 3.90
N LYS A 105 -4.70 15.69 2.70
CA LYS A 105 -5.69 14.76 2.12
C LYS A 105 -5.88 13.52 3.01
N VAL A 106 -4.80 12.92 3.52
CA VAL A 106 -4.90 11.74 4.40
C VAL A 106 -5.60 12.10 5.71
N LYS A 107 -5.23 13.23 6.35
CA LYS A 107 -5.89 13.72 7.56
C LYS A 107 -7.39 13.89 7.35
N GLU A 108 -7.79 14.53 6.25
CA GLU A 108 -9.20 14.76 5.94
C GLU A 108 -9.97 13.46 5.66
N ILE A 109 -9.35 12.49 4.98
CA ILE A 109 -9.93 11.15 4.78
C ILE A 109 -10.17 10.48 6.13
N ARG A 110 -9.13 10.40 6.97
CA ARG A 110 -9.20 9.75 8.29
C ARG A 110 -10.23 10.41 9.20
N ARG A 111 -10.31 11.74 9.21
CA ARG A 111 -11.32 12.49 9.97
C ARG A 111 -12.73 12.11 9.56
N ARG A 112 -13.01 12.11 8.25
CA ARG A 112 -14.34 11.72 7.72
C ARG A 112 -14.68 10.28 8.01
N GLU A 113 -13.71 9.37 7.84
CA GLU A 113 -13.89 7.96 8.17
C GLU A 113 -14.19 7.78 9.65
N HIS A 114 -13.47 8.47 10.53
CA HIS A 114 -13.71 8.43 11.97
C HIS A 114 -15.12 8.92 12.35
N GLU A 115 -15.57 10.05 11.81
CA GLU A 115 -16.92 10.60 12.04
C GLU A 115 -18.06 9.64 11.64
N VAL A 116 -17.84 8.85 10.58
CA VAL A 116 -18.76 7.81 10.12
C VAL A 116 -18.66 6.59 11.03
N ASN A 117 -17.45 6.10 11.25
CA ASN A 117 -17.14 4.91 12.01
C ASN A 117 -17.68 4.95 13.45
N LEU A 118 -17.62 6.11 14.12
CA LEU A 118 -18.18 6.31 15.47
C LEU A 118 -19.69 6.02 15.56
N LYS A 119 -20.41 6.01 14.44
CA LYS A 119 -21.86 5.75 14.38
C LYS A 119 -22.19 4.30 14.00
N GLU A 120 -21.18 3.50 13.64
CA GLU A 120 -21.36 2.17 13.08
C GLU A 120 -21.05 1.07 14.10
N ASN A 121 -22.06 0.26 14.45
CA ASN A 121 -21.89 -0.84 15.40
C ASN A 121 -20.85 -1.87 14.94
N GLY A 122 -20.77 -2.13 13.64
CA GLY A 122 -19.78 -3.06 13.08
C GLY A 122 -18.34 -2.57 13.28
N TRP A 123 -18.13 -1.25 13.18
CA TRP A 123 -16.83 -0.66 13.47
C TRP A 123 -16.47 -0.77 14.94
N TRP A 124 -17.41 -0.46 15.85
CA TRP A 124 -17.21 -0.61 17.29
C TRP A 124 -16.83 -2.04 17.69
N LEU A 125 -17.54 -3.03 17.15
CA LEU A 125 -17.20 -4.43 17.39
C LEU A 125 -15.78 -4.77 16.92
N SER A 126 -15.42 -4.33 15.70
CA SER A 126 -14.09 -4.60 15.12
C SER A 126 -12.96 -3.94 15.91
N VAL A 127 -13.13 -2.68 16.35
CA VAL A 127 -12.07 -1.96 17.08
C VAL A 127 -11.94 -2.45 18.52
N LEU A 128 -13.06 -2.81 19.18
CA LEU A 128 -13.05 -3.35 20.54
C LEU A 128 -12.42 -4.75 20.58
N GLU A 129 -12.72 -5.60 19.59
CA GLU A 129 -12.04 -6.89 19.41
C GLU A 129 -10.53 -6.69 19.19
N TRP A 130 -10.16 -5.73 18.36
CA TRP A 130 -8.75 -5.44 18.07
C TRP A 130 -7.98 -4.98 19.32
N VAL A 131 -8.53 -4.05 20.11
CA VAL A 131 -7.85 -3.56 21.32
C VAL A 131 -7.75 -4.63 22.40
N ASP A 132 -8.77 -5.48 22.55
CA ASP A 132 -8.74 -6.63 23.47
C ASP A 132 -7.69 -7.67 23.04
N TYR A 133 -7.71 -8.05 21.76
CA TYR A 133 -6.77 -9.03 21.21
C TYR A 133 -5.30 -8.59 21.33
N HIS A 134 -5.04 -7.28 21.20
CA HIS A 134 -3.69 -6.73 21.23
C HIS A 134 -3.28 -6.11 22.57
N ASP A 135 -4.12 -6.21 23.61
CA ASP A 135 -3.90 -5.60 24.94
C ASP A 135 -3.57 -4.09 24.86
N VAL A 136 -4.36 -3.36 24.06
CA VAL A 136 -4.23 -1.91 23.86
C VAL A 136 -5.29 -1.18 24.69
N ASP A 137 -4.92 -0.06 25.31
CA ASP A 137 -5.88 0.79 26.03
C ASP A 137 -7.01 1.26 25.09
N PRO A 138 -8.29 0.93 25.34
CA PRO A 138 -9.42 1.36 24.51
C PRO A 138 -9.57 2.88 24.41
N ALA A 139 -9.02 3.66 25.35
CA ALA A 139 -9.07 5.12 25.28
C ALA A 139 -8.39 5.69 24.02
N VAL A 140 -7.46 4.93 23.42
CA VAL A 140 -6.78 5.35 22.17
C VAL A 140 -7.74 5.46 20.98
N ILE A 141 -8.91 4.81 21.05
CA ILE A 141 -9.93 4.83 19.97
C ILE A 141 -10.46 6.24 19.77
N LEU A 142 -10.56 7.03 20.85
CA LEU A 142 -11.11 8.39 20.84
C LEU A 142 -10.05 9.48 20.73
N ASP A 143 -8.77 9.11 20.67
CA ASP A 143 -7.66 10.06 20.65
C ASP A 143 -7.21 10.33 19.21
N GLU A 144 -7.63 11.49 18.69
CA GLU A 144 -7.27 11.98 17.36
C GLU A 144 -5.94 12.75 17.32
N SER A 145 -5.34 13.05 18.48
CA SER A 145 -4.20 13.98 18.57
C SER A 145 -2.99 13.55 17.73
N ILE A 146 -2.76 12.23 17.60
CA ILE A 146 -1.64 11.71 16.80
C ILE A 146 -1.90 11.95 15.31
N VAL A 147 -3.16 11.84 14.84
CA VAL A 147 -3.51 12.11 13.44
C VAL A 147 -3.40 13.61 13.15
N GLU A 148 -3.85 14.46 14.06
CA GLU A 148 -3.75 15.91 13.92
C GLU A 148 -2.29 16.39 13.86
N ALA A 149 -1.41 15.75 14.62
CA ALA A 149 0.01 16.07 14.70
C ALA A 149 0.85 15.60 13.50
N LEU A 150 0.30 14.77 12.59
CA LEU A 150 1.06 14.23 11.45
C LEU A 150 1.66 15.34 10.58
N THR A 151 2.92 15.18 10.19
CA THR A 151 3.64 16.11 9.31
C THR A 151 4.15 15.42 8.04
N PRO A 152 4.50 16.18 7.00
CA PRO A 152 5.21 15.63 5.83
C PRO A 152 6.53 14.96 6.19
N GLU A 153 7.23 15.46 7.22
CA GLU A 153 8.47 14.88 7.71
C GLU A 153 8.23 13.49 8.33
N ASP A 154 7.14 13.30 9.08
CA ASP A 154 6.79 11.97 9.63
C ASP A 154 6.59 10.93 8.51
N VAL A 155 6.00 11.34 7.39
CA VAL A 155 5.82 10.48 6.21
C VAL A 155 7.14 10.17 5.53
N GLN A 156 8.05 11.14 5.44
CA GLN A 156 9.39 10.93 4.88
C GLN A 156 10.20 9.96 5.75
N VAL A 157 10.26 10.20 7.06
CA VAL A 157 10.96 9.32 8.02
C VAL A 157 10.38 7.91 7.98
N ALA A 158 9.06 7.79 7.88
CA ALA A 158 8.38 6.51 7.69
C ALA A 158 8.80 5.80 6.40
N ALA A 159 8.89 6.53 5.29
CA ALA A 159 9.30 6.00 4.00
C ALA A 159 10.77 5.53 4.04
N GLU A 160 11.67 6.33 4.62
CA GLU A 160 13.08 5.97 4.80
C GLU A 160 13.22 4.66 5.58
N ARG A 161 12.44 4.50 6.65
CA ARG A 161 12.49 3.35 7.55
C ARG A 161 11.87 2.08 6.98
N TRP A 162 10.71 2.18 6.32
CA TRP A 162 9.92 0.99 5.98
C TRP A 162 9.96 0.59 4.51
N PHE A 163 10.37 1.46 3.59
CA PHE A 163 10.77 1.07 2.23
C PHE A 163 12.23 0.62 2.18
N ASP A 164 12.55 -0.41 2.97
CA ASP A 164 13.87 -1.01 2.99
C ASP A 164 14.13 -1.80 1.70
N LYS A 165 14.90 -1.20 0.79
CA LYS A 165 15.29 -1.81 -0.49
C LYS A 165 16.24 -3.01 -0.34
N SER A 166 16.79 -3.26 0.85
CA SER A 166 17.52 -4.50 1.14
C SER A 166 16.60 -5.65 1.59
N ARG A 167 15.34 -5.33 1.93
CA ARG A 167 14.35 -6.28 2.45
C ARG A 167 13.02 -6.19 1.70
N TYR A 168 13.08 -6.44 0.39
CA TYR A 168 11.88 -6.59 -0.43
C TYR A 168 11.92 -7.83 -1.32
N ALA A 169 10.73 -8.28 -1.72
CA ALA A 169 10.54 -9.28 -2.75
C ALA A 169 9.67 -8.72 -3.88
N ARG A 170 10.01 -9.08 -5.12
CA ARG A 170 9.23 -8.75 -6.33
C ARG A 170 8.63 -10.02 -6.90
N PHE A 171 7.33 -9.99 -7.15
CA PHE A 171 6.58 -11.05 -7.82
C PHE A 171 5.95 -10.50 -9.08
N VAL A 172 6.10 -11.19 -10.20
CA VAL A 172 5.50 -10.84 -11.49
C VAL A 172 4.68 -12.03 -11.96
N LEU A 173 3.39 -11.81 -12.18
CA LEU A 173 2.48 -12.76 -12.81
C LEU A 173 2.29 -12.34 -14.26
N LEU A 174 2.77 -13.16 -15.19
CA LEU A 174 2.57 -13.00 -16.63
C LEU A 174 1.31 -13.76 -17.09
N PRO A 175 0.69 -13.35 -18.21
CA PRO A 175 -0.38 -14.12 -18.83
C PRO A 175 0.13 -15.51 -19.27
N GLN A 176 -0.79 -16.46 -19.38
CA GLN A 176 -0.48 -17.78 -19.94
C GLN A 176 0.01 -17.61 -21.39
N PRO A 177 1.07 -18.32 -21.83
CA PRO A 177 1.41 -18.42 -23.23
C PRO A 177 0.22 -19.02 -23.99
N GLU A 178 -0.11 -18.52 -25.19
CA GLU A 178 -1.07 -19.21 -26.04
C GLU A 178 -0.47 -20.57 -26.43
N ASP A 179 -1.11 -21.67 -26.01
CA ASP A 179 -0.70 -23.02 -26.42
C ASP A 179 -0.94 -23.18 -27.94
N GLU A 180 0.11 -23.52 -28.70
CA GLU A 180 0.04 -23.86 -30.13
C GLU A 180 -0.70 -25.20 -30.42
N THR A 181 -1.62 -25.65 -29.55
CA THR A 181 -2.33 -26.92 -29.71
C THR A 181 -3.77 -26.75 -30.20
N GLU A 182 -3.96 -26.01 -31.30
CA GLU A 182 -5.23 -26.05 -32.05
C GLU A 182 -5.06 -25.75 -33.55
N THR A 183 -3.98 -26.24 -34.18
CA THR A 183 -3.86 -26.27 -35.65
C THR A 183 -3.42 -27.62 -36.24
N ALA A 184 -3.33 -28.68 -35.42
CA ALA A 184 -2.88 -30.00 -35.87
C ALA A 184 -3.96 -31.09 -35.79
N THR A 185 -5.23 -30.78 -36.06
CA THR A 185 -6.27 -31.79 -36.32
C THR A 185 -7.36 -31.23 -37.22
N GLU A 186 -7.05 -30.90 -38.47
CA GLU A 186 -8.05 -30.82 -39.54
C GLU A 186 -7.38 -30.87 -40.93
N ASP A 187 -6.47 -31.83 -41.13
CA ASP A 187 -6.14 -32.27 -42.49
C ASP A 187 -5.76 -33.75 -42.47
N GLY A 188 -6.76 -34.62 -42.68
CA GLY A 188 -6.53 -36.06 -42.79
C GLY A 188 -7.70 -36.94 -42.37
N SER A 189 -8.74 -37.01 -43.21
CA SER A 189 -9.34 -38.25 -43.75
C SER A 189 -10.64 -37.97 -44.50
#